data_AF-A0A2I0T8R3-F1
#
_entry.id   AF-A0A2I0T8R3-F1
#
_cell.length_a   1.000
_cell.length_b   1.000
_cell.length_c   1.000
_cell.angle_alpha   90.00
_cell.angle_beta   90.00
_cell.angle_gamma   90.00
#
_symmetry.space_group_name_H-M   'P 1'
#
loop_
_entity.id
_entity.type
_entity.pdbx_description
1 polymer ?
#
loop_
_entity_poly.entity_id
_entity_poly.type
_entity_poly.pdbx_seq_one_letter_code
_entity_poly.pdbx_strand_id
1 'polypeptide(L)'
;MNLLTAVGDGYVITPNDWRMLLLMILSAMQYAVFMIDYGDLMTAKAMDNFTGNLNPIGLNELIGEGPWATPDVQDQMDIQCFEQVKEILPCAIRCAPDTATPESSFSAITKAPGVPNVKFLDWLQNAIERQVDNQAARDILMKQLAFENDNADCHKVLQSIKNANPSITDMIKACQDIGTESHKITLLADALSTYLSVGADQKADCYNCGKPEHLKKDCKTVK
;
A
#
# COMPACT_ATOMS: atom_id res chain seq x y z
N MET A 1 -1.02 -3.32 18.73
CA MET A 1 -2.19 -2.77 18.02
C MET A 1 -2.48 -1.42 18.68
N ASN A 2 -2.23 -0.31 17.99
CA ASN A 2 -2.36 1.02 18.59
C ASN A 2 -3.85 1.41 18.61
N LEU A 3 -4.29 2.17 19.61
CA LEU A 3 -5.69 2.57 19.76
C LEU A 3 -6.24 3.27 18.50
N LEU A 4 -5.38 4.01 17.80
CA LEU A 4 -5.67 4.67 16.52
C LEU A 4 -5.97 3.71 15.37
N THR A 5 -5.27 2.57 15.27
CA THR A 5 -5.57 1.58 14.24
C THR A 5 -6.91 0.91 14.50
N ALA A 6 -7.25 0.64 15.76
CA ALA A 6 -8.55 0.06 16.13
C ALA A 6 -9.71 1.04 15.84
N VAL A 7 -9.51 2.34 16.08
CA VAL A 7 -10.49 3.38 15.76
C VAL A 7 -10.68 3.52 14.25
N GLY A 8 -9.60 3.54 13.47
CA GLY A 8 -9.69 3.54 12.00
C GLY A 8 -10.29 2.25 11.41
N ASP A 9 -10.18 1.13 12.11
CA ASP A 9 -10.79 -0.14 11.69
C ASP A 9 -12.30 -0.22 11.97
N GLY A 10 -12.77 0.41 13.05
CA GLY A 10 -14.17 0.38 13.45
C GLY A 10 -15.06 1.47 12.83
N TYR A 11 -14.47 2.57 12.34
CA TYR A 11 -15.22 3.74 11.89
C TYR A 11 -14.68 4.30 10.57
N VAL A 12 -15.59 4.85 9.76
CA VAL A 12 -15.24 5.73 8.65
C VAL A 12 -14.97 7.11 9.25
N ILE A 13 -13.76 7.62 9.04
CA ILE A 13 -13.29 8.86 9.68
C ILE A 13 -12.88 9.83 8.57
N THR A 14 -13.46 11.03 8.60
CA THR A 14 -13.16 12.07 7.61
C THR A 14 -11.74 12.64 7.82
N PRO A 15 -11.11 13.22 6.80
CA PRO A 15 -9.82 13.91 6.97
C PRO A 15 -9.84 14.96 8.09
N ASN A 16 -10.96 15.68 8.28
CA ASN A 16 -11.11 16.65 9.37
C ASN A 16 -11.17 15.97 10.73
N ASP A 17 -11.89 14.87 10.87
CA ASP A 17 -11.96 14.13 12.14
C ASP A 17 -10.60 13.54 12.51
N TRP A 18 -9.87 12.99 11.53
CA TRP A 18 -8.48 12.56 11.73
C TRP A 18 -7.60 13.70 12.22
N ARG A 19 -7.70 14.88 11.59
CA ARG A 19 -6.99 16.08 12.00
C ARG A 19 -7.26 16.44 13.46
N MET A 20 -8.52 16.44 13.87
CA MET A 20 -8.93 16.72 15.25
C MET A 20 -8.38 15.67 16.23
N LEU A 21 -8.49 14.38 15.90
CA LEU A 21 -7.95 13.30 16.70
C LEU A 21 -6.43 13.43 16.87
N LEU A 22 -5.69 13.72 15.80
CA LEU A 22 -4.25 13.85 15.83
C LEU A 22 -3.77 15.07 16.62
N LEU A 23 -4.47 16.20 16.51
CA LEU A 23 -4.19 17.39 17.33
C LEU A 23 -4.45 17.15 18.83
N MET A 24 -5.32 16.20 19.18
CA MET A 24 -5.53 15.81 20.58
C MET A 24 -4.48 14.83 21.11
N ILE A 25 -3.86 14.03 20.25
CA ILE A 25 -2.95 12.95 20.64
C ILE A 25 -1.47 13.35 20.50
N LEU A 26 -1.14 14.18 19.52
CA LEU A 26 0.23 14.59 19.21
C LEU A 26 0.52 15.99 19.77
N SER A 27 1.75 16.19 20.25
CA SER A 27 2.26 17.54 20.53
C SER A 27 2.37 18.36 19.24
N ALA A 28 2.44 19.70 19.36
CA ALA A 28 2.58 20.59 18.19
C ALA A 28 3.80 20.25 17.31
N MET A 29 4.91 19.83 17.93
CA MET A 29 6.12 19.42 17.21
C MET A 29 5.94 18.08 16.49
N GLN A 30 5.35 17.09 17.16
CA GLN A 30 5.04 15.79 16.55
C GLN A 30 4.07 15.95 15.39
N TYR A 31 3.03 16.77 15.55
CA TYR A 31 2.06 17.05 14.51
C TYR A 31 2.70 17.74 13.30
N ALA A 32 3.63 18.67 13.50
CA ALA A 32 4.34 19.32 12.41
C ALA A 32 5.20 18.35 11.59
N VAL A 33 5.95 17.46 12.27
CA VAL A 33 6.75 16.41 11.58
C VAL A 33 5.83 15.41 10.88
N PHE A 34 4.77 14.97 11.55
CA PHE A 34 3.74 14.11 10.99
C PHE A 34 3.18 14.70 9.68
N MET A 35 2.82 15.99 9.66
CA MET A 35 2.23 16.61 8.46
C MET A 35 3.17 16.63 7.26
N ILE A 36 4.49 16.69 7.48
CA ILE A 36 5.48 16.59 6.39
C ILE A 36 5.45 15.19 5.79
N ASP A 37 5.63 14.16 6.61
CA ASP A 37 5.65 12.77 6.15
C ASP A 37 4.29 12.34 5.57
N TYR A 38 3.20 12.75 6.21
CA TYR A 38 1.84 12.52 5.74
C TYR A 38 1.60 13.18 4.38
N GLY A 39 2.04 14.43 4.20
CA GLY A 39 1.92 15.15 2.93
C GLY A 39 2.68 14.47 1.78
N ASP A 40 3.91 14.01 2.03
CA ASP A 40 4.70 13.27 1.05
C ASP A 40 3.99 11.97 0.62
N LEU A 41 3.48 11.20 1.58
CA LEU A 41 2.79 9.94 1.32
C LEU A 41 1.48 10.15 0.55
N MET A 42 0.70 11.17 0.93
CA MET A 42 -0.54 11.52 0.23
C MET A 42 -0.27 12.04 -1.18
N THR A 43 0.84 12.74 -1.39
CA THR A 43 1.26 13.18 -2.72
C THR A 43 1.60 11.99 -3.61
N ALA A 44 2.40 11.05 -3.11
CA ALA A 44 2.72 9.83 -3.84
C ALA A 44 1.46 9.02 -4.17
N LYS A 45 0.54 8.85 -3.21
CA LYS A 45 -0.73 8.16 -3.42
C LYS A 45 -1.61 8.86 -4.45
N ALA A 46 -1.71 10.19 -4.38
CA ALA A 46 -2.43 10.97 -5.38
C ALA A 46 -1.85 10.75 -6.78
N MET A 47 -0.52 10.76 -6.93
CA MET A 47 0.15 10.49 -8.21
C MET A 47 -0.20 9.10 -8.76
N ASP A 48 -0.21 8.08 -7.91
CA ASP A 48 -0.62 6.72 -8.31
C ASP A 48 -2.07 6.69 -8.80
N ASN A 49 -2.98 7.41 -8.13
CA ASN A 49 -4.39 7.49 -8.53
C ASN A 49 -4.60 8.09 -9.92
N PHE A 50 -3.70 8.97 -10.41
CA PHE A 50 -3.79 9.54 -11.75
C PHE A 50 -3.48 8.52 -12.86
N THR A 51 -2.85 7.39 -12.54
CA THR A 51 -2.42 6.42 -13.56
C THR A 51 -3.61 5.62 -14.10
N GLY A 52 -4.17 6.08 -15.22
CA GLY A 52 -5.23 5.37 -15.95
C GLY A 52 -6.65 5.58 -15.43
N ASN A 53 -6.85 6.52 -14.48
CA ASN A 53 -8.17 6.86 -13.94
C ASN A 53 -8.73 8.15 -14.54
N LEU A 54 -10.00 8.13 -14.95
CA LEU A 54 -10.71 9.28 -15.51
C LEU A 54 -11.12 10.30 -14.42
N ASN A 55 -11.37 9.84 -13.19
CA ASN A 55 -11.73 10.66 -12.04
C ASN A 55 -10.83 10.29 -10.86
N PRO A 56 -9.55 10.74 -10.86
CA PRO A 56 -8.60 10.39 -9.83
C PRO A 56 -8.87 11.14 -8.52
N ILE A 57 -8.73 10.44 -7.40
CA ILE A 57 -8.71 11.05 -6.07
C ILE A 57 -7.41 11.85 -5.93
N GLY A 58 -7.55 13.17 -5.84
CA GLY A 58 -6.44 14.11 -5.81
C GLY A 58 -5.89 14.39 -4.41
N LEU A 59 -4.75 15.07 -4.32
CA LEU A 59 -4.10 15.39 -3.05
C LEU A 59 -5.03 16.14 -2.09
N ASN A 60 -5.67 17.23 -2.56
CA ASN A 60 -6.56 18.06 -1.74
C ASN A 60 -7.74 17.27 -1.16
N GLU A 61 -8.19 16.24 -1.87
CA GLU A 61 -9.25 15.35 -1.42
C GLU A 61 -8.74 14.45 -0.28
N LEU A 62 -7.58 13.80 -0.47
CA LEU A 62 -6.96 12.93 0.54
C LEU A 62 -6.64 13.65 1.85
N ILE A 63 -6.17 14.90 1.79
CA ILE A 63 -5.81 15.68 2.99
C ILE A 63 -6.96 16.53 3.54
N GLY A 64 -8.08 16.59 2.83
CA GLY A 64 -9.23 17.43 3.18
C GLY A 64 -8.89 18.91 3.23
N GLU A 65 -8.26 19.43 2.16
CA GLU A 65 -7.92 20.83 1.96
C GLU A 65 -8.53 21.38 0.66
N GLY A 66 -8.43 22.70 0.46
CA GLY A 66 -8.98 23.36 -0.72
C GLY A 66 -10.50 23.20 -0.82
N PRO A 67 -11.05 22.66 -1.92
CA PRO A 67 -12.49 22.41 -2.06
C PRO A 67 -13.07 21.46 -0.98
N TRP A 68 -12.21 20.65 -0.35
CA TRP A 68 -12.58 19.63 0.63
C TRP A 68 -12.29 20.05 2.08
N ALA A 69 -12.10 21.35 2.33
CA ALA A 69 -11.68 21.85 3.64
C ALA A 69 -12.75 21.77 4.74
N THR A 70 -14.04 21.73 4.39
CA THR A 70 -15.14 21.80 5.35
C THR A 70 -15.75 20.42 5.64
N PRO A 71 -16.19 20.15 6.88
CA PRO A 71 -16.80 18.88 7.25
C PRO A 71 -18.01 18.51 6.39
N ASP A 72 -18.85 19.50 6.05
CA ASP A 72 -20.07 19.28 5.24
C ASP A 72 -19.77 18.72 3.84
N VAL A 73 -18.64 19.12 3.26
CA VAL A 73 -18.21 18.63 1.94
C VAL A 73 -17.52 17.27 2.08
N GLN A 74 -16.84 17.02 3.21
CA GLN A 74 -16.20 15.75 3.47
C GLN A 74 -17.20 14.60 3.68
N ASP A 75 -18.39 14.88 4.23
CA ASP A 75 -19.46 13.88 4.39
C ASP A 75 -19.94 13.28 3.05
N GLN A 76 -19.68 13.97 1.94
CA GLN A 76 -20.08 13.55 0.58
C GLN A 76 -18.93 12.92 -0.22
N MET A 77 -17.75 12.76 0.38
CA MET A 77 -16.59 12.19 -0.31
C MET A 77 -16.78 10.69 -0.60
N ASP A 78 -16.07 10.21 -1.62
CA ASP A 78 -16.04 8.79 -1.95
C ASP A 78 -15.39 8.00 -0.79
N ILE A 79 -15.99 6.86 -0.45
CA ILE A 79 -15.48 5.94 0.56
C ILE A 79 -14.06 5.45 0.23
N GLN A 80 -13.72 5.36 -1.05
CA GLN A 80 -12.38 5.01 -1.53
C GLN A 80 -11.31 6.00 -1.04
N CYS A 81 -11.65 7.28 -0.88
CA CYS A 81 -10.74 8.26 -0.29
C CYS A 81 -10.41 7.92 1.16
N PHE A 82 -11.44 7.60 1.97
CA PHE A 82 -11.24 7.24 3.38
C PHE A 82 -10.43 5.95 3.56
N GLU A 83 -10.62 4.95 2.69
CA GLU A 83 -9.83 3.72 2.69
C GLU A 83 -8.35 4.00 2.44
N GLN A 84 -8.02 4.87 1.49
CA GLN A 84 -6.64 5.26 1.20
C GLN A 84 -6.01 6.06 2.36
N VAL A 85 -6.77 6.97 2.96
CA VAL A 85 -6.32 7.71 4.16
C VAL A 85 -6.01 6.74 5.29
N LYS A 86 -6.91 5.79 5.55
CA LYS A 86 -6.76 4.77 6.57
C LYS A 86 -5.55 3.85 6.34
N GLU A 87 -5.22 3.54 5.09
CA GLU A 87 -4.05 2.73 4.72
C GLU A 87 -2.74 3.42 5.10
N ILE A 88 -2.64 4.73 4.83
CA ILE A 88 -1.41 5.52 4.97
C ILE A 88 -1.21 6.06 6.38
N LEU A 89 -2.30 6.45 7.03
CA LEU A 89 -2.25 7.21 8.27
C LEU A 89 -1.50 6.50 9.41
N PRO A 90 -1.71 5.20 9.71
CA PRO A 90 -0.95 4.50 10.74
C PRO A 90 0.55 4.52 10.48
N CYS A 91 0.95 4.55 9.21
CA CYS A 91 2.36 4.63 8.85
C CYS A 91 2.91 6.01 9.18
N ALA A 92 2.27 7.09 8.71
CA ALA A 92 2.68 8.46 9.00
C ALA A 92 2.79 8.74 10.51
N ILE A 93 1.88 8.18 11.32
CA ILE A 93 1.92 8.31 12.78
C ILE A 93 3.13 7.61 13.39
N ARG A 94 3.51 6.41 12.90
CA ARG A 94 4.70 5.68 13.40
C ARG A 94 6.00 6.38 13.03
N CYS A 95 5.98 7.25 12.04
CA CYS A 95 7.13 8.02 11.58
C CYS A 95 7.30 9.33 12.34
N ALA A 96 6.24 9.83 12.97
CA ALA A 96 6.33 10.98 13.87
C ALA A 96 7.24 10.61 15.06
N PRO A 97 8.38 11.30 15.28
CA PRO A 97 9.29 10.96 16.36
C PRO A 97 8.60 11.17 17.70
N ASP A 98 8.60 10.14 18.54
CA ASP A 98 8.18 10.25 19.93
C ASP A 98 9.22 11.07 20.71
N THR A 99 8.92 12.33 21.00
CA THR A 99 9.78 13.21 21.81
C THR A 99 9.65 12.96 23.31
N ALA A 100 8.74 12.08 23.75
CA ALA A 100 8.37 11.90 25.16
C ALA A 100 8.41 10.44 25.69
N THR A 101 8.68 9.44 24.86
CA THR A 101 8.79 8.02 25.24
C THR A 101 10.11 7.44 24.75
N PRO A 102 10.67 6.38 25.38
CA PRO A 102 11.87 5.72 24.86
C PRO A 102 11.66 5.38 23.39
N GLU A 103 12.61 5.80 22.54
CA GLU A 103 12.51 5.69 21.10
C GLU A 103 11.91 4.35 20.69
N SER A 104 10.84 4.39 19.88
CA SER A 104 10.26 3.19 19.29
C SER A 104 11.39 2.35 18.69
N SER A 105 11.56 1.12 19.17
CA SER A 105 12.66 0.26 18.71
C SER A 105 12.67 0.20 17.19
N PHE A 106 13.83 0.35 16.56
CA PHE A 106 13.98 0.25 15.10
C PHE A 106 13.37 -1.06 14.54
N SER A 107 13.31 -2.13 15.35
CA SER A 107 12.69 -3.41 14.99
C SER A 107 11.17 -3.31 14.76
N ALA A 108 10.53 -2.32 15.39
CA ALA A 108 9.11 -2.03 15.25
C ALA A 108 8.82 -1.13 14.05
N ILE A 109 9.72 -0.95 13.09
CA ILE A 109 9.43 -0.21 11.84
C ILE A 109 9.09 -1.22 10.76
N THR A 110 7.82 -1.25 10.35
CA THR A 110 7.31 -2.16 9.32
C THR A 110 6.64 -1.36 8.23
N LYS A 111 6.84 -1.76 6.97
CA LYS A 111 6.22 -1.10 5.84
C LYS A 111 4.71 -1.37 5.81
N ALA A 112 3.92 -0.30 5.83
CA ALA A 112 2.47 -0.40 5.61
C ALA A 112 2.15 -0.62 4.12
N PRO A 113 0.96 -1.18 3.81
CA PRO A 113 0.43 -1.15 2.45
C PRO A 113 0.41 0.28 1.87
N GLY A 114 0.69 0.44 0.58
CA GLY A 114 0.64 1.75 -0.11
C GLY A 114 1.81 2.71 0.15
N VAL A 115 2.74 2.39 1.05
CA VAL A 115 3.92 3.24 1.30
C VAL A 115 5.02 2.95 0.28
N PRO A 116 5.61 3.99 -0.37
CA PRO A 116 6.76 3.80 -1.26
C PRO A 116 7.96 3.17 -0.53
N ASN A 117 8.63 2.21 -1.18
CA ASN A 117 9.73 1.46 -0.56
C ASN A 117 10.86 2.38 -0.04
N VAL A 118 11.21 3.42 -0.81
CA VAL A 118 12.25 4.40 -0.44
C VAL A 118 11.93 5.10 0.88
N LYS A 119 10.67 5.50 1.10
CA LYS A 119 10.26 6.22 2.31
C LYS A 119 10.35 5.32 3.54
N PHE A 120 9.94 4.05 3.40
CA PHE A 120 10.12 3.04 4.44
C PHE A 120 11.59 2.85 4.83
N LEU A 121 12.47 2.72 3.85
CA LEU A 121 13.90 2.53 4.09
C LEU A 121 14.55 3.76 4.75
N ASP A 122 14.14 4.97 4.36
CA ASP A 122 14.60 6.20 5.00
C ASP A 122 14.25 6.23 6.50
N TRP A 123 13.01 5.88 6.86
CA TRP A 123 12.61 5.82 8.27
C TRP A 123 13.37 4.75 9.04
N LEU A 124 13.55 3.57 8.45
CA LEU A 124 14.30 2.48 9.06
C LEU A 124 15.76 2.88 9.30
N GLN A 125 16.40 3.51 8.30
CA GLN A 125 17.76 4.01 8.42
C GLN A 125 17.88 5.06 9.53
N ASN A 126 17.00 6.06 9.53
CA ASN A 126 16.98 7.12 10.54
C ASN A 126 16.82 6.56 11.96
N ALA A 127 15.99 5.54 12.17
CA ALA A 127 15.82 4.92 13.48
C ALA A 127 17.04 4.08 13.90
N ILE A 128 17.63 3.32 12.98
CA ILE A 128 18.86 2.56 13.24
C ILE A 128 20.01 3.50 13.60
N GLU A 129 20.17 4.61 12.87
CA GLU A 129 21.23 5.59 13.12
C GLU A 129 21.13 6.27 14.49
N ARG A 130 19.90 6.47 14.99
CA ARG A 130 19.65 7.03 16.32
C ARG A 130 19.93 6.04 17.46
N GLN A 131 19.66 4.75 17.24
CA GLN A 131 19.66 3.73 18.30
C GLN A 131 20.93 2.86 18.35
N VAL A 132 21.74 2.85 17.30
CA VAL A 132 22.89 1.94 17.17
C VAL A 132 24.13 2.75 16.84
N ASP A 133 25.19 2.69 17.65
CA ASP A 133 26.42 3.48 17.39
C ASP A 133 27.38 2.80 16.39
N ASN A 134 27.35 1.46 16.32
CA ASN A 134 28.31 0.70 15.51
C ASN A 134 27.89 0.67 14.03
N GLN A 135 28.70 1.24 13.15
CA GLN A 135 28.39 1.32 11.71
C GLN A 135 28.17 -0.05 11.06
N ALA A 136 29.00 -1.06 11.35
CA ALA A 136 28.83 -2.39 10.78
C ALA A 136 27.52 -3.05 11.24
N ALA A 137 27.11 -2.81 12.49
CA ALA A 137 25.82 -3.25 12.99
C ALA A 137 24.67 -2.51 12.28
N ARG A 138 24.79 -1.20 12.02
CA ARG A 138 23.80 -0.43 11.25
C ARG A 138 23.60 -1.04 9.86
N ASP A 139 24.69 -1.30 9.14
CA ASP A 139 24.64 -1.84 7.78
C ASP A 139 23.98 -3.23 7.73
N ILE A 140 24.26 -4.09 8.73
CA ILE A 140 23.65 -5.42 8.86
C ILE A 140 22.16 -5.31 9.18
N LEU A 141 21.82 -4.50 10.20
CA LEU A 141 20.42 -4.31 10.62
C LEU A 141 19.59 -3.70 9.50
N MET A 142 20.14 -2.76 8.74
CA MET A 142 19.45 -2.12 7.63
C MET A 142 19.08 -3.15 6.56
N LYS A 143 20.02 -3.99 6.12
CA LYS A 143 19.74 -5.03 5.12
C LYS A 143 18.78 -6.10 5.61
N GLN A 144 18.93 -6.52 6.87
CA GLN A 144 18.07 -7.56 7.44
C GLN A 144 16.63 -7.07 7.58
N LEU A 145 16.43 -5.92 8.22
CA LEU A 145 15.10 -5.36 8.48
C LEU A 145 14.44 -4.83 7.22
N ALA A 146 15.20 -4.32 6.23
CA ALA A 146 14.66 -3.97 4.92
C ALA A 146 13.98 -5.17 4.23
N PHE A 147 14.51 -6.38 4.43
CA PHE A 147 13.93 -7.59 3.88
C PHE A 147 12.79 -8.15 4.75
N GLU A 148 13.00 -8.21 6.07
CA GLU A 148 12.07 -8.85 7.01
C GLU A 148 10.80 -8.02 7.26
N ASN A 149 10.93 -6.69 7.30
CA ASN A 149 9.85 -5.79 7.69
C ASN A 149 9.12 -5.15 6.50
N ASP A 150 9.43 -5.58 5.27
CA ASP A 150 8.70 -5.17 4.07
C ASP A 150 7.29 -5.79 4.03
N ASN A 151 6.41 -5.25 3.20
CA ASN A 151 5.06 -5.79 3.03
C ASN A 151 5.08 -7.10 2.22
N ALA A 152 4.00 -7.87 2.26
CA ALA A 152 3.95 -9.22 1.69
C ALA A 152 4.25 -9.26 0.18
N ASP A 153 3.81 -8.25 -0.58
CA ASP A 153 4.01 -8.20 -2.03
C ASP A 153 5.47 -7.90 -2.38
N CYS A 154 6.07 -6.92 -1.70
CA CYS A 154 7.50 -6.64 -1.83
C CYS A 154 8.35 -7.81 -1.35
N HIS A 155 7.96 -8.47 -0.25
CA HIS A 155 8.69 -9.62 0.27
C HIS A 155 8.77 -10.77 -0.75
N LYS A 156 7.71 -11.05 -1.52
CA LYS A 156 7.74 -12.05 -2.59
C LYS A 156 8.77 -11.71 -3.66
N VAL A 157 8.84 -10.44 -4.08
CA VAL A 157 9.81 -10.01 -5.10
C VAL A 157 11.22 -9.99 -4.53
N LEU A 158 11.41 -9.53 -3.30
CA LEU A 158 12.71 -9.57 -2.62
C LEU A 158 13.23 -10.99 -2.44
N GLN A 159 12.36 -11.98 -2.19
CA GLN A 159 12.76 -13.39 -2.14
C GLN A 159 13.38 -13.88 -3.45
N SER A 160 12.90 -13.39 -4.61
CA SER A 160 13.44 -13.78 -5.92
C SER A 160 14.87 -13.31 -6.15
N ILE A 161 15.28 -12.19 -5.53
CA ILE A 161 16.62 -11.61 -5.68
C ILE A 161 17.56 -11.91 -4.50
N LYS A 162 17.05 -12.55 -3.43
CA LYS A 162 17.79 -12.79 -2.17
C LYS A 162 19.14 -13.50 -2.37
N ASN A 163 19.19 -14.47 -3.28
CA ASN A 163 20.39 -15.28 -3.52
C ASN A 163 21.58 -14.48 -4.08
N ALA A 164 21.34 -13.30 -4.64
CA ALA A 164 22.37 -12.44 -5.22
C ALA A 164 23.03 -11.50 -4.20
N ASN A 165 22.71 -11.60 -2.90
CA ASN A 165 23.11 -10.62 -1.88
C ASN A 165 22.79 -9.18 -2.31
N PRO A 166 21.51 -8.86 -2.58
CA PRO A 166 21.11 -7.59 -3.18
C PRO A 166 21.50 -6.42 -2.29
N SER A 167 21.92 -5.31 -2.91
CA SER A 167 22.10 -4.04 -2.20
C SER A 167 20.74 -3.41 -1.88
N ILE A 168 20.71 -2.42 -0.98
CA ILE A 168 19.47 -1.66 -0.68
C ILE A 168 18.91 -1.02 -1.95
N THR A 169 19.77 -0.52 -2.83
CA THR A 169 19.37 0.05 -4.13
C THR A 169 18.69 -0.99 -5.03
N ASP A 170 19.15 -2.24 -5.01
CA ASP A 170 18.53 -3.32 -5.78
C ASP A 170 17.16 -3.68 -5.20
N MET A 171 17.03 -3.68 -3.86
CA MET A 171 15.74 -3.88 -3.18
C MET A 171 14.73 -2.78 -3.53
N ILE A 172 15.18 -1.52 -3.56
CA ILE A 172 14.35 -0.37 -3.96
C ILE A 172 13.83 -0.56 -5.39
N LYS A 173 14.72 -0.86 -6.34
CA LYS A 173 14.34 -1.05 -7.74
C LYS A 173 13.38 -2.21 -7.93
N ALA A 174 13.60 -3.31 -7.23
CA ALA A 174 12.74 -4.49 -7.32
C ALA A 174 11.32 -4.22 -6.78
N CYS A 175 11.18 -3.31 -5.81
CA CYS A 175 9.90 -3.00 -5.17
C CYS A 175 9.25 -1.72 -5.69
N GLN A 176 9.83 -1.06 -6.68
CA GLN A 176 9.42 0.29 -7.12
C GLN A 176 7.97 0.34 -7.58
N ASP A 177 7.54 -0.65 -8.36
CA ASP A 177 6.20 -0.65 -8.96
C ASP A 177 5.16 -1.35 -8.07
N ILE A 178 5.57 -1.94 -6.95
CA ILE A 178 4.69 -2.76 -6.11
C ILE A 178 3.77 -1.88 -5.27
N GLY A 179 2.46 -2.16 -5.34
CA GLY A 179 1.41 -1.42 -4.64
C GLY A 179 0.79 -0.29 -5.46
N THR A 180 1.38 0.06 -6.61
CA THR A 180 0.80 1.02 -7.56
C THR A 180 -0.51 0.49 -8.15
N GLU A 181 -1.37 1.40 -8.62
CA GLU A 181 -2.64 1.00 -9.26
C GLU A 181 -2.41 0.13 -10.50
N SER A 182 -1.36 0.43 -11.27
CA SER A 182 -0.92 -0.39 -12.41
C SER A 182 -0.56 -1.83 -11.98
N HIS A 183 0.17 -1.98 -10.87
CA HIS A 183 0.51 -3.28 -10.33
C HIS A 183 -0.72 -4.05 -9.86
N LYS A 184 -1.68 -3.38 -9.21
CA LYS A 184 -2.96 -3.99 -8.81
C LYS A 184 -3.77 -4.45 -10.01
N ILE A 185 -3.88 -3.63 -11.05
CA ILE A 185 -4.57 -3.99 -12.30
C ILE A 185 -3.90 -5.19 -12.97
N THR A 186 -2.56 -5.22 -13.01
CA THR A 186 -1.81 -6.35 -13.58
C THR A 186 -2.09 -7.64 -12.79
N LEU A 187 -2.06 -7.57 -11.46
CA LEU A 187 -2.34 -8.71 -10.59
C LEU A 187 -3.78 -9.22 -10.75
N LEU A 188 -4.75 -8.31 -10.92
CA LEU A 188 -6.14 -8.66 -11.24
C LEU A 188 -6.25 -9.31 -12.62
N ALA A 189 -5.57 -8.78 -13.65
CA ALA A 189 -5.58 -9.34 -15.00
C ALA A 189 -4.99 -10.76 -15.04
N ASP A 190 -3.89 -11.01 -14.31
CA ASP A 190 -3.27 -12.33 -14.19
C ASP A 190 -4.20 -13.33 -13.48
N ALA A 191 -4.86 -12.90 -12.41
CA ALA A 191 -5.85 -13.72 -11.70
C ALA A 191 -7.04 -14.08 -12.62
N LEU A 192 -7.54 -13.11 -13.40
CA LEU A 192 -8.62 -13.34 -14.36
C LEU A 192 -8.19 -14.28 -15.50
N SER A 193 -6.99 -14.10 -16.04
CA SER A 193 -6.43 -14.98 -17.09
C SER A 193 -6.31 -16.44 -16.60
N THR A 194 -5.87 -16.62 -15.36
CA THR A 194 -5.83 -17.95 -14.71
C THR A 194 -7.24 -18.56 -14.60
N TYR A 195 -8.25 -17.77 -14.22
CA TYR A 195 -9.63 -18.27 -14.16
C TYR A 195 -10.22 -18.58 -15.55
N LEU A 196 -9.96 -17.75 -16.55
CA LEU A 196 -10.49 -17.92 -17.90
C LEU A 196 -9.82 -19.08 -18.66
N SER A 197 -8.52 -19.31 -18.44
CA SER A 197 -7.78 -20.45 -19.01
C SER A 197 -8.30 -21.81 -18.53
N VAL A 198 -8.85 -21.89 -17.31
CA VAL A 198 -9.53 -23.11 -16.80
C VAL A 198 -10.81 -23.43 -17.59
N GLY A 199 -11.43 -22.43 -18.24
CA GLY A 199 -12.63 -22.62 -19.05
C GLY A 199 -12.37 -22.91 -20.54
N ALA A 200 -11.19 -22.57 -21.06
CA ALA A 200 -10.89 -22.67 -22.49
C ALA A 200 -10.51 -24.09 -22.96
N ASP A 201 -10.02 -24.94 -22.05
CA ASP A 201 -9.60 -26.32 -22.36
C ASP A 201 -10.72 -27.36 -22.25
N GLN A 202 -11.92 -26.96 -21.81
CA GLN A 202 -13.09 -27.82 -21.93
C GLN A 202 -13.60 -27.73 -23.37
N LYS A 203 -13.13 -28.62 -24.26
CA LYS A 203 -13.76 -28.89 -25.56
C LYS A 203 -15.25 -29.16 -25.30
N ALA A 204 -16.08 -28.13 -25.43
CA ALA A 204 -17.49 -28.20 -25.10
C ALA A 204 -18.17 -29.29 -25.95
N ASP A 205 -18.91 -30.18 -25.30
CA ASP A 205 -19.65 -31.24 -25.98
C ASP A 205 -20.71 -30.65 -26.90
N CYS A 206 -20.98 -31.33 -28.01
CA CYS A 206 -22.00 -30.92 -28.96
C CYS A 206 -23.38 -30.90 -28.30
N TYR A 207 -24.01 -29.72 -28.20
CA TYR A 207 -25.38 -29.53 -27.66
C TYR A 207 -26.51 -30.30 -28.38
N ASN A 208 -26.20 -31.06 -29.43
CA ASN A 208 -27.16 -31.92 -30.13
C ASN A 208 -26.94 -33.42 -29.84
N CYS A 209 -25.70 -33.91 -29.87
CA CYS A 209 -25.39 -35.34 -29.73
C CYS A 209 -24.51 -35.70 -28.52
N GLY A 210 -24.05 -34.71 -27.75
CA GLY A 210 -23.22 -34.90 -26.56
C GLY A 210 -21.80 -35.39 -26.81
N LYS A 211 -21.31 -35.36 -28.06
CA LYS A 211 -19.93 -35.76 -28.38
C LYS A 211 -18.99 -34.55 -28.39
N PRO A 212 -17.74 -34.69 -27.89
CA PRO A 212 -16.73 -33.63 -27.99
C PRO A 212 -16.30 -33.41 -29.46
N GLU A 213 -15.53 -32.35 -29.70
CA GLU A 213 -14.91 -31.94 -30.99
C GLU A 213 -15.73 -31.13 -31.99
N HIS A 214 -17.03 -30.92 -31.79
CA HIS A 214 -17.80 -30.09 -32.72
C HIS A 214 -18.97 -29.38 -32.05
N LEU A 215 -19.35 -28.23 -32.62
CA LEU A 215 -20.50 -27.45 -32.16
C LEU A 215 -21.78 -27.95 -32.87
N LYS A 216 -22.94 -27.58 -32.32
CA LYS A 216 -24.27 -27.94 -32.86
C LYS A 216 -24.42 -27.64 -34.36
N LYS A 217 -23.79 -26.57 -34.86
CA LYS A 217 -23.81 -26.16 -36.27
C LYS A 217 -23.11 -27.14 -37.22
N ASP A 218 -22.12 -27.88 -36.72
CA ASP A 218 -21.30 -28.83 -37.48
C ASP A 218 -21.71 -30.30 -37.19
N CYS A 219 -22.83 -30.48 -36.48
CA CYS A 219 -23.31 -31.80 -36.09
C CYS A 219 -23.97 -32.50 -37.27
N LYS A 220 -23.36 -33.60 -37.72
CA LYS A 220 -23.91 -34.45 -38.80
C LYS A 220 -25.06 -35.35 -38.34
N THR A 221 -25.37 -35.35 -37.04
CA THR A 221 -26.48 -36.11 -36.48
C THR A 221 -27.75 -35.29 -36.65
N VAL A 222 -28.65 -35.72 -37.53
CA VAL A 222 -30.00 -35.16 -37.57
C VAL A 222 -30.77 -35.74 -36.39
N LYS A 223 -31.38 -34.87 -35.59
CA LYS A 223 -32.22 -35.29 -34.46
C LYS A 223 -33.53 -35.88 -34.98
#